data_AF-A0A420VQX8-F1
#
_entry.id   AF-A0A420VQX8-F1
#
_cell.length_a   1.000
_cell.length_b   1.000
_cell.length_c   1.000
_cell.angle_alpha   90.00
_cell.angle_beta   90.00
_cell.angle_gamma   90.00
#
_symmetry.space_group_name_H-M   'P 1'
#
loop_
_entity.id
_entity.type
_entity.pdbx_description
1 polymer ?
#
loop_
_entity_poly.entity_id
_entity_poly.type
_entity_poly.pdbx_seq_one_letter_code
_entity_poly.pdbx_strand_id
1 'polypeptide(L)' 'MPHKHLIKLQPAINQIDEMIAQNLQLIIPSPLYVTYSEAQLTNIIDVKSFVSRILPHTQK' A
#
# COMPACT_ATOMS: atom_id res chain seq x y z
N MET A 1 -8.29 -17.34 0.20
CA MET A 1 -8.80 -16.15 -0.52
C MET A 1 -7.61 -15.46 -1.17
N PRO A 2 -7.67 -15.01 -2.44
CA PRO A 2 -6.55 -14.31 -3.07
C PRO A 2 -6.31 -12.95 -2.40
N HIS A 3 -5.04 -12.61 -2.18
CA HIS A 3 -4.64 -11.32 -1.62
C HIS A 3 -4.95 -10.22 -2.63
N LYS A 4 -5.82 -9.27 -2.27
CA LYS A 4 -6.19 -8.15 -3.12
C LYS A 4 -5.27 -6.96 -2.86
N HIS A 5 -4.73 -6.41 -3.93
CA HIS A 5 -3.82 -5.28 -3.90
C HIS A 5 -4.47 -4.10 -4.61
N LEU A 6 -4.39 -2.92 -4.01
CA LEU A 6 -4.87 -1.69 -4.64
C LEU A 6 -3.77 -0.64 -4.64
N ILE A 7 -3.38 -0.23 -5.85
CA ILE A 7 -2.46 0.88 -6.05
C ILE A 7 -3.28 2.16 -6.18
N LYS A 8 -2.96 3.17 -5.38
CA LYS A 8 -3.65 4.47 -5.41
C LYS A 8 -2.64 5.61 -5.47
N LEU A 9 -2.88 6.53 -6.40
CA LEU A 9 -2.06 7.72 -6.66
C LEU A 9 -2.71 9.01 -6.15
N GLN A 10 -3.74 8.87 -5.31
CA GLN A 10 -4.49 9.96 -4.75
C GLN A 10 -4.03 10.21 -3.30
N PRO A 11 -4.10 11.45 -2.80
CA PRO A 11 -3.80 11.78 -1.40
C PRO A 11 -4.77 11.06 -0.44
N ALA A 12 -4.43 11.04 0.86
CA ALA A 12 -5.27 10.39 1.85
C ALA A 12 -6.68 11.00 1.90
N ILE A 13 -7.67 10.11 1.98
CA ILE A 13 -9.08 10.46 2.18
C ILE A 13 -9.62 9.60 3.32
N ASN A 14 -10.68 10.06 3.99
CA ASN A 14 -11.27 9.35 5.14
C ASN A 14 -11.75 7.91 4.86
N GLN A 15 -11.90 7.48 3.61
CA GLN A 15 -12.32 6.11 3.25
C GLN A 15 -11.20 5.06 3.31
N ILE A 16 -9.97 5.43 3.63
CA ILE A 16 -8.84 4.48 3.73
C ILE A 16 -9.10 3.39 4.79
N ASP A 17 -9.73 3.76 5.90
CA ASP A 17 -9.98 2.84 7.01
C ASP A 17 -10.99 1.75 6.62
N GLU A 18 -11.99 2.08 5.79
CA GLU A 18 -12.93 1.11 5.23
C GLU A 18 -12.27 0.12 4.25
N MET A 19 -11.23 0.57 3.54
CA MET A 19 -10.50 -0.26 2.58
C MET A 19 -9.57 -1.23 3.30
N ILE A 20 -8.91 -0.77 4.37
CA ILE A 20 -8.13 -1.63 5.28
C ILE A 20 -9.04 -2.68 5.93
N ALA A 21 -10.23 -2.28 6.38
CA ALA A 21 -11.22 -3.19 6.96
C ALA A 21 -11.70 -4.29 5.98
N GLN A 22 -11.59 -4.07 4.67
CA GLN A 22 -11.92 -5.04 3.63
C GLN A 22 -10.76 -5.97 3.25
N ASN A 23 -9.68 -5.98 4.04
CA ASN A 23 -8.51 -6.84 3.81
C ASN A 23 -7.79 -6.53 2.47
N LEU A 24 -7.84 -5.26 2.04
CA LEU A 24 -7.12 -4.76 0.87
C LEU A 24 -5.73 -4.27 1.29
N GLN A 25 -4.68 -4.75 0.63
CA GLN A 25 -3.36 -4.16 0.80
C GLN A 25 -3.24 -2.88 -0.04
N LEU A 26 -3.05 -1.74 0.64
CA LEU A 26 -2.89 -0.44 0.00
C LEU A 26 -1.44 -0.22 -0.41
N ILE A 27 -1.24 0.07 -1.69
CA ILE A 27 0.06 0.39 -2.28
C ILE A 27 0.06 1.85 -2.70
N ILE A 28 0.83 2.69 -2.01
CA ILE A 28 0.84 4.15 -2.21
C ILE A 28 2.26 4.62 -2.54
N PRO A 29 2.48 5.49 -3.54
CA PRO A 29 3.78 6.10 -3.76
C PRO A 29 4.28 6.85 -2.52
N SER A 30 5.55 6.64 -2.14
CA SER A 30 6.14 7.30 -0.97
C SER A 30 6.04 8.83 -0.94
N PRO A 31 6.04 9.58 -2.06
CA PRO A 31 5.82 11.03 -2.02
C PRO A 31 4.45 11.44 -1.48
N LEU A 32 3.44 10.56 -1.54
CA LEU A 32 2.10 10.85 -1.05
C LEU A 32 1.93 10.55 0.43
N TYR A 33 2.90 9.91 1.09
CA TYR A 33 2.83 9.54 2.50
C TYR A 33 2.60 10.73 3.44
N VAL A 34 3.08 11.92 3.04
CA VAL A 34 2.86 13.18 3.79
C VAL A 34 1.38 13.52 3.97
N THR A 35 0.51 12.96 3.15
CA THR A 35 -0.94 13.18 3.24
C THR A 35 -1.63 12.21 4.19
N TYR A 36 -0.94 11.17 4.67
CA TYR A 36 -1.48 10.10 5.52
C TYR A 36 -1.07 10.30 6.97
N SER A 37 -1.91 9.83 7.89
CA SER A 37 -1.55 9.77 9.31
C SER A 37 -0.56 8.62 9.60
N GLU A 38 0.19 8.73 10.69
CA GLU A 38 1.10 7.65 11.13
C GLU A 38 0.37 6.32 11.31
N ALA A 39 -0.86 6.36 11.87
CA ALA A 39 -1.70 5.18 12.02
C ALA A 39 -2.04 4.52 10.67
N GLN A 40 -2.36 5.31 9.65
CA GLN A 40 -2.66 4.79 8.31
C GLN A 40 -1.41 4.21 7.63
N LEU A 41 -0.25 4.85 7.81
CA LEU A 41 1.01 4.40 7.21
C LEU A 41 1.42 2.99 7.67
N THR A 42 1.03 2.55 8.88
CA THR A 42 1.32 1.19 9.36
C THR A 42 0.71 0.08 8.49
N ASN A 43 -0.34 0.39 7.73
CA ASN A 43 -1.06 -0.57 6.87
C ASN A 43 -0.81 -0.35 5.37
N ILE A 44 0.15 0.52 5.02
CA ILE A 44 0.48 0.89 3.63
C ILE A 44 1.86 0.34 3.27
N ILE A 45 2.02 -0.12 2.03
CA ILE A 45 3.30 -0.44 1.43
C ILE A 45 3.59 0.52 0.28
N ASP A 46 4.85 0.91 0.06
CA ASP A 46 5.17 1.73 -1.09
C ASP A 46 5.33 0.89 -2.36
N VAL A 47 5.18 1.54 -3.52
CA VAL A 47 5.27 0.87 -4.82
C VAL A 47 6.61 0.14 -5.00
N LYS A 48 7.74 0.70 -4.55
CA LYS A 48 9.06 0.06 -4.72
C LYS A 48 9.16 -1.18 -3.84
N SER A 49 8.74 -1.08 -2.58
CA SER A 49 8.70 -2.22 -1.66
C SER A 49 7.77 -3.32 -2.16
N PHE A 50 6.61 -2.95 -2.71
CA PHE A 50 5.68 -3.93 -3.30
C PHE A 50 6.33 -4.65 -4.48
N VAL A 51 6.91 -3.91 -5.44
CA VAL A 51 7.61 -4.49 -6.60
C VAL A 51 8.75 -5.41 -6.16
N SER A 52 9.55 -5.00 -5.17
CA SER A 52 10.63 -5.83 -4.62
C SER A 52 10.14 -7.14 -3.99
N ARG A 53 8.91 -7.18 -3.47
CA ARG A 53 8.33 -8.40 -2.86
C ARG A 53 7.79 -9.38 -3.89
N ILE A 54 7.31 -8.89 -5.03
CA ILE A 54 6.76 -9.73 -6.10
C ILE A 54 7.81 -10.18 -7.10
N LEU A 55 8.91 -9.44 -7.24
CA LEU A 55 10.00 -9.85 -8.10
C LEU A 55 10.67 -11.08 -7.49
N PRO A 56 10.80 -12.19 -8.24
CA PRO A 56 11.54 -13.34 -7.75
C PRO A 56 12.97 -12.89 -7.45
N HIS A 57 13.48 -13.26 -6.28
CA HIS A 57 14.91 -13.23 -6.04
C HIS A 57 15.54 -14.21 -7.04
N THR A 58 15.99 -13.70 -8.19
CA THR A 58 16.93 -14.40 -9.04
C THR A 58 18.20 -14.57 -8.22
N GLN A 59 18.27 -15.65 -7.43
CA GLN A 59 19.53 -16.20 -6.98
C GLN A 59 20.30 -16.56 -8.25
N LYS A 60 21.33 -15.76 -8.50
CA LYS A 60 22.34 -16.02 -9.51
C LYS A 60 23.45 -16.84 -8.88
#